data_AF-A0AA36FDD8-F1
#
_entry.id   AF-A0AA36FDD8-F1
#
_cell.length_a   1.000
_cell.length_b   1.000
_cell.length_c   1.000
_cell.angle_alpha   90.00
_cell.angle_beta   90.00
_cell.angle_gamma   90.00
#
_symmetry.space_group_name_H-M   'P 1'
#
loop_
_entity.id
_entity.type
_entity.pdbx_description
1 polymer ?
#
loop_
_entity_poly.entity_id
_entity_poly.type
_entity_poly.pdbx_seq_one_letter_code
_entity_poly.pdbx_strand_id
1 'polypeptide(L)'
;MHSKNPASVMVFGAVANDGKLMRLHFIEAVLKINTAEYLKILEVLLPWIRKHYEASGIMFVQDSATDHFSKRVQEFLKKELPVFVPKDIWPDSNPCEFWLWSAAEAISNITSHKCVSVLKASIKGAFSKMKKKK
;
A
#
# COMPACT_ATOMS: atom_id res chain seq x y z
N MET A 1 25.77 4.78 18.90
CA MET A 1 24.46 4.77 19.61
C MET A 1 23.55 3.77 18.93
N HIS A 2 23.20 2.67 19.59
CA HIS A 2 22.09 1.82 19.17
C HIS A 2 20.81 2.44 19.75
N SER A 3 19.90 2.94 18.90
CA SER A 3 18.59 3.39 19.37
C SER A 3 17.80 2.19 19.88
N LYS A 4 17.11 2.33 21.02
CA LYS A 4 16.29 1.26 21.61
C LYS A 4 15.15 0.79 20.68
N ASN A 5 14.78 1.61 19.70
CA ASN A 5 13.86 1.27 18.62
C ASN A 5 14.58 1.33 17.28
N PRO A 6 14.54 0.27 16.44
CA PRO A 6 15.05 0.35 15.08
C PRO A 6 14.25 1.38 14.27
N ALA A 7 14.93 2.11 13.39
CA ALA A 7 14.28 3.02 12.47
C ALA A 7 13.37 2.24 11.51
N SER A 8 12.13 2.70 11.34
CA SER A 8 11.14 2.11 10.43
C SER A 8 10.73 3.10 9.35
N VAL A 9 10.10 2.58 8.30
CA VAL A 9 9.46 3.38 7.25
C VAL A 9 8.06 2.88 7.05
N MET A 10 7.13 3.81 6.86
CA MET A 10 5.79 3.50 6.42
C MET A 10 5.70 3.64 4.91
N VAL A 11 5.07 2.68 4.25
CA VAL A 11 5.00 2.62 2.80
C VAL A 11 3.62 2.17 2.37
N PHE A 12 3.11 2.81 1.33
CA PHE A 12 1.88 2.42 0.66
C PHE A 12 2.20 1.91 -0.75
N GLY A 13 1.50 0.85 -1.13
CA GLY A 13 1.61 0.19 -2.42
C GLY A 13 0.27 -0.46 -2.77
N ALA A 14 0.07 -0.67 -4.07
CA ALA A 14 -1.09 -1.37 -4.60
C ALA A 14 -0.65 -2.36 -5.67
N VAL A 15 -1.36 -3.48 -5.76
CA VAL A 15 -1.17 -4.52 -6.78
C VAL A 15 -2.51 -4.81 -7.44
N ALA A 16 -2.47 -5.08 -8.75
CA ALA A 16 -3.61 -5.55 -9.51
C ALA A 16 -3.45 -7.03 -9.89
N ASN A 17 -4.56 -7.70 -10.20
CA ASN A 17 -4.58 -9.12 -10.55
C ASN A 17 -3.78 -9.48 -11.82
N ASP A 18 -3.58 -8.52 -12.73
CA ASP A 18 -2.73 -8.67 -13.91
C ASP A 18 -1.22 -8.57 -13.58
N GLY A 19 -0.87 -8.33 -12.32
CA GLY A 19 0.49 -8.22 -11.82
C GLY A 19 1.09 -6.82 -11.91
N LYS A 20 0.34 -5.79 -12.32
CA LYS A 20 0.84 -4.40 -12.26
C LYS A 20 0.97 -3.97 -10.80
N LEU A 21 2.15 -3.42 -10.49
CA LEU A 21 2.47 -2.84 -9.19
C LEU A 21 2.50 -1.32 -9.29
N MET A 22 1.82 -0.65 -8.37
CA MET A 22 1.93 0.80 -8.19
C MET A 22 3.36 1.15 -7.75
N ARG A 23 3.84 2.33 -8.17
CA ARG A 23 5.07 2.89 -7.61
C ARG A 23 4.86 3.15 -6.13
N LEU A 24 5.78 2.66 -5.29
CA LEU A 24 5.74 2.85 -3.85
C LEU A 24 5.63 4.32 -3.45
N HIS A 25 4.69 4.60 -2.55
CA HIS A 25 4.53 5.89 -1.90
C HIS A 25 5.05 5.78 -0.46
N PHE A 26 6.14 6.50 -0.16
CA PHE A 26 6.72 6.48 1.19
C PHE A 26 6.05 7.55 2.04
N ILE A 27 5.48 7.12 3.16
CA ILE A 27 4.81 8.00 4.11
C ILE A 27 5.84 8.41 5.18
N GLU A 28 5.71 9.63 5.67
CA GLU A 28 6.60 10.15 6.70
C GLU A 28 6.45 9.36 8.01
N ALA A 29 7.57 8.91 8.58
CA ALA A 29 7.59 7.90 9.64
C ALA A 29 6.94 8.33 10.97
N VAL A 30 6.73 9.63 11.18
CA VAL A 30 6.07 10.16 12.39
C VAL A 30 4.55 10.27 12.25
N LEU A 31 4.02 10.05 11.04
CA LEU A 31 2.59 10.16 10.80
C LEU A 31 1.90 8.86 11.21
N LYS A 32 1.07 8.95 12.25
CA LYS A 32 0.03 7.95 12.48
C LYS A 32 -0.99 8.09 11.34
N ILE A 33 -1.24 6.99 10.61
CA ILE A 33 -2.34 6.99 9.65
C ILE A 33 -3.63 7.14 10.44
N ASN A 34 -4.29 8.25 10.16
CA ASN A 34 -5.66 8.49 10.57
C ASN A 34 -6.50 8.65 9.30
N THR A 35 -7.80 8.85 9.46
CA THR A 35 -8.75 9.09 8.36
C THR A 35 -8.27 10.16 7.36
N ALA A 36 -7.72 11.28 7.82
CA ALA A 36 -7.27 12.36 6.94
C ALA A 36 -6.01 11.99 6.15
N GLU A 37 -5.04 11.35 6.79
CA GLU A 37 -3.84 10.86 6.10
C GLU A 37 -4.19 9.72 5.13
N TYR A 38 -5.17 8.88 5.46
CA TYR A 38 -5.63 7.84 4.56
C TYR A 38 -6.31 8.40 3.30
N LEU A 39 -7.09 9.48 3.43
CA LEU A 39 -7.65 10.17 2.26
C LEU A 39 -6.54 10.69 1.33
N LYS A 40 -5.44 11.24 1.86
CA LYS A 40 -4.28 11.65 1.04
C LYS A 40 -3.63 10.46 0.33
N ILE A 41 -3.58 9.30 0.98
CA ILE A 41 -3.10 8.06 0.35
C ILE A 41 -4.02 7.68 -0.83
N LEU A 42 -5.34 7.78 -0.66
CA LEU A 42 -6.29 7.52 -1.75
C LEU A 42 -6.16 8.52 -2.91
N GLU A 43 -5.84 9.79 -2.63
CA GLU A 43 -5.55 10.79 -3.65
C GLU A 43 -4.31 10.45 -4.50
N VAL A 44 -3.35 9.69 -3.94
CA VAL A 44 -2.21 9.15 -4.71
C VAL A 44 -2.61 7.90 -5.50
N LEU A 45 -3.51 7.06 -4.94
CA LEU A 45 -3.98 5.82 -5.56
C LEU A 45 -4.86 6.08 -6.79
N LEU A 46 -5.83 6.98 -6.70
CA LEU A 46 -6.85 7.18 -7.74
C LEU A 46 -6.27 7.55 -9.12
N PRO A 47 -5.30 8.49 -9.23
CA PRO A 47 -4.66 8.77 -10.52
C PRO A 47 -3.96 7.55 -11.12
N TRP A 48 -3.36 6.69 -10.28
CA TRP A 48 -2.73 5.47 -10.77
C TRP A 48 -3.77 4.48 -11.30
N ILE A 49 -4.87 4.28 -10.58
CA ILE A 49 -5.99 3.43 -11.01
C ILE A 49 -6.54 3.92 -12.36
N ARG A 50 -6.91 5.20 -12.45
CA ARG A 50 -7.49 5.83 -13.65
C ARG A 50 -6.55 5.81 -14.86
N LYS A 51 -5.24 5.83 -14.62
CA LYS A 51 -4.23 5.73 -15.69
C LYS A 51 -4.16 4.32 -16.31
N HIS A 52 -4.52 3.29 -15.55
CA HIS A 52 -4.24 1.90 -15.93
C HIS A 52 -5.48 1.07 -16.23
N TYR A 53 -6.66 1.52 -15.79
CA TYR A 53 -7.89 0.73 -15.86
C TYR A 53 -9.12 1.64 -16.03
N GLU A 54 -10.13 1.09 -16.70
CA GLU A 54 -11.46 1.68 -16.78
C GLU A 54 -12.23 1.49 -15.47
N ALA A 55 -12.98 2.50 -15.05
CA ALA A 55 -13.65 2.50 -13.73
C ALA A 55 -14.60 1.31 -13.53
N SER A 56 -15.25 0.82 -14.60
CA SER A 56 -16.18 -0.32 -14.56
C SER A 56 -15.51 -1.69 -14.43
N GLY A 57 -14.20 -1.78 -14.67
CA GLY A 57 -13.44 -3.03 -14.66
C GLY A 57 -12.64 -3.29 -13.38
N ILE A 58 -12.84 -2.47 -12.35
CA ILE A 58 -11.99 -2.46 -11.15
C ILE A 58 -12.83 -2.83 -9.94
N MET A 59 -12.30 -3.72 -9.12
CA MET A 59 -12.80 -3.95 -7.77
C MET A 59 -11.70 -3.60 -6.80
N PHE A 60 -11.91 -2.55 -6.01
CA PHE A 60 -10.94 -2.13 -5.00
C PHE A 60 -11.11 -2.93 -3.70
N VAL A 61 -10.01 -3.47 -3.17
CA VAL A 61 -9.95 -4.26 -1.93
C VAL A 61 -8.96 -3.60 -0.96
N GLN A 62 -9.34 -3.49 0.30
CA GLN A 62 -8.52 -2.96 1.41
C GLN A 62 -8.79 -3.78 2.69
N ASP A 63 -7.94 -3.62 3.71
CA ASP A 63 -8.11 -4.28 5.01
C ASP A 63 -9.10 -3.55 5.93
N SER A 64 -9.33 -4.13 7.12
CA SER A 64 -10.28 -3.65 8.11
C SER A 64 -9.76 -2.62 9.11
N ALA A 65 -8.67 -1.92 8.81
CA ALA A 65 -8.18 -0.86 9.69
C ALA A 65 -9.24 0.22 9.94
N THR A 66 -9.29 0.74 11.18
CA THR A 66 -10.33 1.66 11.64
C THR A 66 -10.48 2.89 10.74
N ASP A 67 -9.38 3.43 10.23
CA ASP A 67 -9.39 4.62 9.38
C ASP A 67 -9.97 4.35 7.99
N HIS A 68 -9.77 3.15 7.46
CA HIS A 68 -10.35 2.71 6.19
C HIS A 68 -11.88 2.63 6.28
N PHE A 69 -12.40 2.35 7.47
CA PHE A 69 -13.83 2.26 7.75
C PHE A 69 -14.51 3.61 8.04
N SER A 70 -13.74 4.68 8.26
CA SER A 70 -14.32 5.97 8.62
C SER A 70 -15.38 6.42 7.61
N LYS A 71 -16.46 7.05 8.11
CA LYS A 71 -17.57 7.52 7.27
C LYS A 71 -17.08 8.36 6.08
N ARG A 72 -16.09 9.24 6.33
CA ARG A 72 -15.48 10.10 5.31
C ARG A 72 -14.78 9.31 4.22
N VAL A 73 -14.03 8.27 4.57
CA VAL A 73 -13.34 7.41 3.59
C VAL A 73 -14.36 6.62 2.76
N GLN A 74 -15.38 6.07 3.41
CA GLN A 74 -16.43 5.31 2.71
C GLN A 74 -17.22 6.19 1.75
N GLU A 75 -17.55 7.42 2.13
CA GLU A 75 -18.20 8.41 1.24
C GLU A 75 -17.30 8.81 0.08
N PHE A 76 -16.00 9.00 0.34
CA PHE A 76 -15.02 9.30 -0.70
C PHE A 76 -14.89 8.14 -1.70
N LEU A 77 -14.76 6.89 -1.23
CA LEU A 77 -14.67 5.71 -2.09
C LEU A 77 -15.93 5.54 -2.95
N LYS A 78 -17.13 5.68 -2.38
CA LYS A 78 -18.39 5.61 -3.14
C LYS A 78 -18.47 6.63 -4.27
N LYS A 79 -17.88 7.82 -4.06
CA LYS A 79 -17.85 8.88 -5.07
C LYS A 79 -16.82 8.60 -6.17
N GLU A 80 -15.62 8.14 -5.79
CA GLU A 80 -14.46 8.11 -6.68
C GLU A 80 -14.19 6.74 -7.33
N LEU A 81 -14.69 5.65 -6.72
CA LEU A 81 -14.54 4.26 -7.17
C LEU A 81 -15.92 3.56 -7.20
N PRO A 82 -16.47 3.25 -8.39
CA PRO A 82 -17.83 2.73 -8.50
C PRO A 82 -18.00 1.33 -7.90
N VAL A 83 -16.91 0.55 -7.77
CA VAL A 83 -16.93 -0.80 -7.20
C VAL A 83 -15.76 -0.98 -6.24
N PHE A 84 -16.08 -1.10 -4.95
CA PHE A 84 -15.14 -1.48 -3.89
C PHE A 84 -15.78 -2.52 -2.99
N VAL A 85 -14.96 -3.37 -2.38
CA VAL A 85 -15.42 -4.46 -1.52
C VAL A 85 -15.99 -3.87 -0.23
N PRO A 86 -17.28 -4.08 0.08
CA PRO A 86 -17.86 -3.63 1.33
C PRO A 86 -17.30 -4.42 2.51
N LYS A 87 -17.39 -3.81 3.69
CA LYS A 87 -16.76 -4.32 4.92
C LYS A 87 -17.08 -5.79 5.24
N ASP A 88 -18.31 -6.21 4.95
CA ASP A 88 -18.85 -7.49 5.40
C ASP A 88 -18.25 -8.68 4.64
N ILE A 89 -17.47 -8.41 3.60
CA ILE A 89 -16.79 -9.40 2.77
C ILE A 89 -15.30 -9.06 2.57
N TRP A 90 -14.72 -8.25 3.45
CA TRP A 90 -13.27 -8.05 3.43
C TRP A 90 -12.56 -9.39 3.67
N PRO A 91 -11.53 -9.71 2.87
CA PRO A 91 -10.86 -10.99 3.01
C PRO A 91 -10.08 -11.03 4.32
N ASP A 92 -10.20 -12.14 5.05
CA ASP A 92 -9.34 -12.43 6.22
C ASP A 92 -7.84 -12.44 5.84
N SER A 93 -7.54 -12.66 4.55
CA SER A 93 -6.20 -12.61 3.98
C SER A 93 -6.14 -11.65 2.79
N ASN A 94 -5.67 -10.42 3.04
CA ASN A 94 -5.39 -9.46 1.99
C ASN A 94 -4.17 -9.94 1.16
N PRO A 95 -4.29 -10.11 -0.18
CA PRO A 95 -3.16 -10.48 -1.03
C PRO A 95 -1.94 -9.55 -0.90
N CYS A 96 -2.16 -8.28 -0.55
CA CYS A 96 -1.06 -7.35 -0.25
C CYS A 96 -0.26 -7.81 0.98
N GLU A 97 -0.91 -8.19 2.08
CA GLU A 97 -0.23 -8.61 3.31
C GLU A 97 0.53 -9.94 3.11
N PHE A 98 -0.19 -10.96 2.63
CA PHE A 98 0.38 -12.31 2.52
C PHE A 98 1.46 -12.42 1.44
N TRP A 99 1.27 -11.80 0.27
CA TRP A 99 2.19 -11.98 -0.85
C TRP A 99 3.11 -10.79 -1.05
N LEU A 100 2.56 -9.59 -1.21
CA LEU A 100 3.35 -8.41 -1.60
C LEU A 100 4.31 -7.96 -0.49
N TRP A 101 3.79 -7.74 0.72
CA TRP A 101 4.56 -7.21 1.84
C TRP A 101 5.48 -8.26 2.43
N SER A 102 5.01 -9.51 2.58
CA SER A 102 5.85 -10.62 3.04
C SER A 102 7.07 -10.83 2.14
N ALA A 103 6.89 -10.81 0.81
CA ALA A 103 8.00 -10.92 -0.13
C ALA A 103 8.91 -9.68 -0.10
N ALA A 104 8.34 -8.48 -0.02
CA ALA A 104 9.12 -7.25 0.06
C ALA A 104 10.00 -7.20 1.32
N GLU A 105 9.43 -7.56 2.47
CA GLU A 105 10.13 -7.61 3.75
C GLU A 105 11.25 -8.65 3.73
N ALA A 106 10.96 -9.87 3.27
CA ALA A 106 11.94 -10.94 3.16
C ALA A 106 13.13 -10.54 2.28
N ILE A 107 12.90 -9.83 1.17
CA ILE A 107 13.96 -9.40 0.25
C ILE A 107 14.70 -8.15 0.76
N SER A 108 14.00 -7.17 1.35
CA SER A 108 14.66 -5.95 1.84
C SER A 108 15.51 -6.22 3.07
N ASN A 109 15.03 -7.09 3.97
CA ASN A 109 15.65 -7.29 5.28
C ASN A 109 16.68 -8.43 5.32
N ILE A 110 17.11 -8.96 4.17
CA ILE A 110 18.22 -9.94 4.07
C ILE A 110 19.48 -9.42 4.78
N THR A 111 19.68 -8.10 4.77
CA THR A 111 20.80 -7.43 5.43
C THR A 111 20.31 -6.25 6.25
N SER A 112 20.95 -5.99 7.40
CA SER A 112 20.69 -4.78 8.19
C SER A 112 21.02 -3.50 7.42
N HIS A 113 20.24 -2.44 7.64
CA HIS A 113 20.40 -1.17 6.97
C HIS A 113 21.00 -0.11 7.89
N LYS A 114 21.98 0.64 7.37
CA LYS A 114 22.68 1.69 8.13
C LYS A 114 21.83 2.94 8.37
N CYS A 115 20.84 3.21 7.52
CA CYS A 115 19.94 4.35 7.64
C CYS A 115 18.66 4.17 6.81
N VAL A 116 17.69 5.06 7.05
CA VAL A 116 16.37 5.05 6.41
C VAL A 116 16.44 5.15 4.88
N SER A 117 17.37 5.93 4.32
CA SER A 117 17.50 6.07 2.86
C SER A 117 17.91 4.76 2.18
N VAL A 118 18.80 3.99 2.82
CA VAL A 118 19.23 2.65 2.37
C VAL A 118 18.09 1.65 2.48
N LEU A 119 17.29 1.70 3.55
CA LEU A 119 16.08 0.88 3.68
C LEU A 119 15.08 1.19 2.57
N LYS A 120 14.76 2.47 2.33
CA LYS A 120 13.85 2.88 1.23
C LYS A 120 14.35 2.41 -0.14
N ALA A 121 15.67 2.46 -0.39
CA ALA A 121 16.26 1.96 -1.62
C ALA A 121 16.13 0.43 -1.75
N SER A 122 16.34 -0.30 -0.65
CA SER A 122 16.22 -1.76 -0.61
C SER A 122 14.79 -2.23 -0.89
N ILE A 123 13.78 -1.57 -0.28
CA ILE A 123 12.36 -1.86 -0.55
C ILE A 123 12.01 -1.59 -2.03
N LYS A 124 12.48 -0.47 -2.61
CA LYS A 124 12.29 -0.19 -4.06
C LYS A 124 12.93 -1.27 -4.94
N GLY A 125 14.11 -1.75 -4.55
CA GLY A 125 14.80 -2.85 -5.21
C GLY A 125 14.01 -4.16 -5.17
N ALA A 126 13.47 -4.52 -3.99
CA ALA A 126 12.61 -5.68 -3.80
C ALA A 126 11.38 -5.63 -4.73
N PHE A 127 10.66 -4.51 -4.74
CA PHE A 127 9.50 -4.29 -5.61
C PHE A 127 9.83 -4.39 -7.10
N SER A 128 11.03 -3.95 -7.50
CA SER A 128 11.46 -4.05 -8.89
C SER A 128 11.73 -5.49 -9.32
N LYS A 129 12.18 -6.35 -8.40
CA LYS A 129 12.38 -7.80 -8.64
C LYS A 129 11.06 -8.57 -8.72
N MET A 130 10.01 -8.08 -8.05
CA MET A 130 8.67 -8.71 -8.05
C MET A 130 7.85 -8.40 -9.31
N LYS A 131 8.24 -7.40 -10.11
CA LYS A 131 7.58 -7.13 -11.39
C LYS A 131 7.80 -8.33 -12.32
N LYS A 132 6.72 -8.87 -12.91
CA LYS A 132 6.82 -9.92 -13.93
C LYS A 132 7.83 -9.51 -15.01
N LYS A 133 8.76 -10.41 -15.35
CA LYS A 133 9.48 -10.33 -16.61
C LYS A 133 8.43 -10.44 -17.73
N LYS A 134 8.43 -9.46 -18.63
CA LYS A 134 7.59 -9.50 -19.84
C LYS A 134 7.99 -10.68 -20.71
#